data_AF-A0A958EK18-F1
#
_entry.id   AF-A0A958EK18-F1
#
_cell.length_a   1.000
_cell.length_b   1.000
_cell.length_c   1.000
_cell.angle_alpha   90.00
_cell.angle_beta   90.00
_cell.angle_gamma   90.00
#
_symmetry.space_group_name_H-M   'P 1'
#
loop_
_entity.id
_entity.type
_entity.pdbx_description
1 polymer ?
#
loop_
_entity_poly.entity_id
_entity_poly.type
_entity_poly.pdbx_seq_one_letter_code
_entity_poly.pdbx_strand_id
1 'polypeptide(L)' 'MKKVIIVGAGFAGLSAAKLLGNKKDIDVLVLDKRNHHLFQPLLYQVAMAGLSPAEISAPIRSILSGYANISVLQE' A
#
# COMPACT_ATOMS: atom_id res chain seq x y z
N MET A 1 21.07 -11.06 -0.43
CA MET A 1 19.71 -10.50 -0.27
C MET A 1 19.75 -9.00 -0.50
N LYS A 2 18.99 -8.49 -1.48
CA LYS A 2 18.88 -7.06 -1.80
C LYS A 2 17.73 -6.44 -1.00
N LYS A 3 17.97 -5.30 -0.35
CA LYS A 3 16.94 -4.55 0.36
C LYS A 3 16.37 -3.47 -0.56
N VAL A 4 15.06 -3.40 -0.65
CA VAL A 4 14.35 -2.41 -1.47
C VAL A 4 13.41 -1.62 -0.56
N ILE A 5 13.52 -0.29 -0.61
CA ILE A 5 12.60 0.61 0.10
C ILE A 5 11.68 1.25 -0.94
N ILE A 6 10.38 1.11 -0.74
CA ILE A 6 9.35 1.78 -1.53
C ILE A 6 8.77 2.90 -0.67
N VAL A 7 8.94 4.14 -1.10
CA VAL A 7 8.40 5.32 -0.42
C VAL A 7 7.07 5.70 -1.06
N GLY A 8 5.99 5.55 -0.30
CA GLY A 8 4.61 5.74 -0.72
C GLY A 8 3.90 4.43 -1.06
N ALA A 9 2.68 4.27 -0.55
CA ALA A 9 1.76 3.16 -0.75
C ALA A 9 0.49 3.60 -1.52
N GLY A 10 0.68 4.53 -2.47
CA GLY A 10 -0.30 4.80 -3.52
C GLY A 10 -0.38 3.66 -4.53
N PHE A 11 -1.03 3.91 -5.68
CA PHE A 11 -1.20 2.90 -6.74
C PHE A 11 0.12 2.29 -7.21
N ALA A 12 1.11 3.14 -7.51
CA ALA A 12 2.41 2.72 -8.01
C ALA A 12 3.20 1.94 -6.95
N GLY A 13 3.25 2.45 -5.71
CA GLY A 13 3.99 1.81 -4.63
C GLY A 13 3.46 0.42 -4.28
N LEU A 14 2.14 0.26 -4.19
CA LEU A 14 1.54 -1.06 -3.98
C LEU A 14 1.76 -1.99 -5.16
N SER A 15 1.67 -1.50 -6.39
CA SER A 15 1.92 -2.32 -7.59
C SER A 15 3.37 -2.80 -7.63
N ALA A 16 4.33 -1.91 -7.34
CA ALA A 16 5.75 -2.25 -7.25
C ALA A 16 6.02 -3.28 -6.13
N ALA A 17 5.43 -3.08 -4.95
CA ALA A 17 5.55 -4.03 -3.84
C ALA A 17 5.04 -5.42 -4.24
N LYS A 18 3.86 -5.50 -4.87
CA LYS A 18 3.28 -6.76 -5.35
C LYS A 18 4.15 -7.47 -6.39
N LEU A 19 4.79 -6.72 -7.30
CA LEU A 19 5.71 -7.30 -8.31
C LEU A 19 6.99 -7.88 -7.69
N LEU A 20 7.47 -7.29 -6.60
CA LEU A 20 8.64 -7.74 -5.84
C LEU A 20 8.31 -8.79 -4.77
N GLY A 21 7.03 -8.95 -4.47
CA GLY A 21 6.54 -9.92 -3.50
C GLY A 21 6.89 -11.37 -3.87
N ASN A 22 7.29 -12.14 -2.86
CA ASN A 22 7.71 -13.54 -2.96
C ASN A 22 8.90 -13.79 -3.91
N LYS A 23 9.60 -12.75 -4.36
CA LYS A 23 10.86 -12.92 -5.11
C LYS A 23 11.96 -13.37 -4.14
N LYS A 24 12.70 -14.41 -4.54
CA LYS A 24 13.88 -14.87 -3.80
C LYS A 24 14.92 -13.75 -3.75
N ASP A 25 15.67 -13.70 -2.64
CA ASP A 25 16.76 -12.75 -2.41
C ASP A 25 16.38 -11.26 -2.40
N ILE A 26 15.10 -10.93 -2.24
CA ILE A 26 14.60 -9.55 -2.11
C ILE A 26 13.82 -9.40 -0.80
N ASP A 27 14.18 -8.38 -0.02
CA ASP A 27 13.47 -7.94 1.17
C ASP A 27 12.94 -6.52 0.93
N VAL A 28 11.64 -6.31 1.12
CA VAL A 28 10.95 -5.06 0.75
C VAL A 28 10.42 -4.37 2.01
N LEU A 29 10.74 -3.09 2.16
CA LEU A 29 10.11 -2.20 3.13
C LEU A 29 9.23 -1.18 2.39
N VAL A 30 7.94 -1.19 2.66
CA VAL A 30 7.01 -0.14 2.23
C VAL A 30 6.89 0.89 3.35
N LEU A 31 7.28 2.12 3.05
CA LEU A 31 7.19 3.27 3.96
C LEU A 31 6.09 4.21 3.47
N ASP A 32 5.10 4.52 4.30
CA ASP A 32 4.09 5.54 3.99
C ASP A 32 3.68 6.30 5.25
N LYS A 33 3.34 7.59 5.11
CA LYS A 33 2.80 8.41 6.20
C LYS A 33 1.47 7.92 6.75
N ARG A 34 0.70 7.18 5.94
CA ARG A 34 -0.61 6.65 6.26
C ARG A 34 -0.55 5.13 6.37
N ASN A 35 -1.39 4.56 7.22
CA ASN A 35 -1.53 3.10 7.34
C ASN A 35 -2.44 2.46 6.27
N HIS A 36 -3.05 3.26 5.39
CA HIS A 36 -4.02 2.82 4.40
C HIS A 36 -3.69 3.39 3.02
N HIS A 37 -4.03 2.61 2.01
CA HIS A 37 -4.13 3.09 0.65
C HIS A 37 -5.47 3.79 0.47
N LEU A 38 -5.47 4.90 -0.26
CA LEU A 38 -6.67 5.64 -0.62
C LEU A 38 -6.91 5.51 -2.13
N PHE A 39 -8.09 5.05 -2.52
CA PHE A 39 -8.52 5.03 -3.91
C PHE A 39 -8.99 6.44 -4.33
N GLN A 40 -8.00 7.30 -4.57
CA GLN A 40 -8.19 8.70 -4.94
C GLN A 40 -9.19 8.96 -6.08
N PRO A 41 -9.36 8.07 -7.09
CA PRO A 41 -10.34 8.30 -8.13
C PRO A 41 -11.79 8.45 -7.65
N LEU A 42 -12.17 7.90 -6.48
CA LEU A 42 -13.53 8.06 -5.91
C LEU A 42 -13.59 9.08 -4.76
N LEU A 43 -12.51 9.84 -4.53
CA LEU A 43 -12.47 10.83 -3.45
C LEU A 43 -13.56 11.91 -3.59
N TYR A 44 -13.94 12.24 -4.83
CA TYR A 44 -15.03 13.17 -5.10
C TYR A 44 -16.39 12.66 -4.57
N GLN A 45 -16.64 11.35 -4.59
CA GLN A 45 -17.88 10.79 -4.06
C GLN A 45 -17.95 10.91 -2.54
N VAL A 46 -16.81 10.84 -1.84
CA VAL A 46 -16.76 11.15 -0.41
C VAL A 46 -17.06 12.63 -0.16
N ALA A 47 -16.51 13.54 -0.97
CA ALA A 47 -16.79 14.97 -0.85
C ALA A 47 -18.27 15.31 -1.09
N MET A 48 -18.97 14.55 -1.93
CA MET A 48 -20.41 14.67 -2.18
C MET A 48 -21.29 13.90 -1.20
N ALA A 49 -20.71 13.30 -0.15
CA ALA A 49 -21.40 12.41 0.80
C ALA A 49 -22.07 11.17 0.16
N GLY A 50 -21.63 10.76 -1.03
CA GLY A 50 -22.11 9.56 -1.73
C GLY A 50 -21.38 8.27 -1.33
N LEU A 51 -20.20 8.39 -0.73
CA LEU A 51 -19.44 7.28 -0.14
C LEU A 51 -18.83 7.73 1.20
N SER A 52 -18.64 6.78 2.09
CA SER A 52 -17.82 6.95 3.30
C SER A 52 -16.33 6.80 2.98
N PRO A 53 -15.43 7.40 3.78
CA PRO A 53 -13.98 7.19 3.62
C PRO A 53 -13.53 5.72 3.71
N ALA A 54 -14.25 4.91 4.49
CA ALA A 54 -13.96 3.49 4.66
C ALA A 54 -14.19 2.69 3.37
N GLU A 55 -15.13 3.11 2.52
CA GLU A 55 -15.42 2.43 1.24
C GLU A 55 -14.33 2.66 0.19
N ILE A 56 -13.49 3.68 0.36
CA ILE A 56 -12.41 4.03 -0.58
C ILE A 56 -11.01 3.90 0.02
N SER A 57 -10.88 3.30 1.21
CA SER A 57 -9.60 3.08 1.87
C SER A 57 -9.41 1.64 2.32
N ALA A 58 -8.18 1.15 2.26
CA ALA A 58 -7.84 -0.20 2.70
C ALA A 58 -6.48 -0.21 3.43
N PRO A 59 -6.35 -0.91 4.57
CA PRO A 59 -5.08 -0.97 5.30
C PRO A 59 -3.97 -1.56 4.41
N ILE A 60 -2.83 -0.89 4.34
CA ILE A 60 -1.68 -1.32 3.51
C ILE A 60 -1.20 -2.71 3.93
N ARG A 61 -1.16 -2.96 5.24
CA ARG A 61 -0.77 -4.26 5.81
C ARG A 61 -1.70 -5.39 5.34
N SER A 62 -3.00 -5.14 5.26
CA SER A 62 -3.98 -6.13 4.77
C SER A 62 -3.82 -6.37 3.26
N ILE A 63 -3.53 -5.34 2.47
CA ILE A 63 -3.28 -5.49 1.03
C ILE A 63 -2.04 -6.35 0.75
N LEU A 64 -1.01 -6.23 1.59
CA LEU A 64 0.29 -6.86 1.41
C LEU A 64 0.48 -8.13 2.28
N SER A 65 -0.54 -8.57 3.01
CA SER A 65 -0.42 -9.67 3.98
C SER A 65 -0.06 -11.02 3.37
N GLY A 66 -0.27 -11.20 2.06
CA GLY A 66 0.09 -12.41 1.32
C GLY A 66 1.57 -12.52 0.92
N TYR A 67 2.41 -11.53 1.25
CA TYR A 67 3.81 -11.49 0.84
C TYR A 67 4.73 -11.55 2.07
N ALA A 68 5.39 -12.69 2.26
CA ALA A 68 6.21 -12.93 3.45
C ALA A 68 7.48 -12.07 3.52
N ASN A 69 7.94 -11.56 2.36
CA ASN A 69 9.15 -10.74 2.23
C ASN A 69 8.87 -9.23 2.21
N ILE A 70 7.65 -8.80 2.61
CA ILE A 70 7.27 -7.39 2.61
C ILE A 70 6.90 -6.94 4.02
N SER A 71 7.58 -5.91 4.50
CA SER A 71 7.26 -5.20 5.74
C SER A 71 6.67 -3.82 5.45
N VAL A 72 5.81 -3.33 6.34
CA VAL A 72 5.19 -2.01 6.24
C VAL A 72 5.56 -1.18 7.47
N LEU A 73 6.12 0.00 7.25
CA LEU A 73 6.42 0.98 8.29
C LEU A 73 5.60 2.26 8.04
N GLN A 74 5.06 2.83 9.11
CA GLN A 74 4.32 4.08 9.07
C GLN A 74 5.14 5.15 9.79
N GLU A 75 5.47 6.24 9.10
CA GLU A 75 6.23 7.42 9.59
C GLU A 75 5.75 8.70 8.92
#